data_AF-A0A963L4J5-F1
#
_entry.id   AF-A0A963L4J5-F1
#
_cell.length_a   1.000
_cell.length_b   1.000
_cell.length_c   1.000
_cell.angle_alpha   90.00
_cell.angle_beta   90.00
_cell.angle_gamma   90.00
#
_symmetry.space_group_name_H-M   'P 1'
#
loop_
_entity.id
_entity.type
_entity.pdbx_description
1 polymer ?
#
loop_
_entity_poly.entity_id
_entity_poly.type
_entity_poly.pdbx_seq_one_letter_code
_entity_poly.pdbx_strand_id
1 'polypeptide(L)'
;MYKNLAAALAAACFFSPVFAQSSTPVKAAFVYVAPLTEAGWVHQHDEGRKAVESALKGRVQTSYVENVAEGPDAERVIRDLAMQG
;
A
#
# COMPACT_ATOMS: atom_id res chain seq x y z
N MET A 1 11.62 33.50 -43.92
CA MET A 1 12.26 32.35 -43.23
C MET A 1 11.53 32.03 -41.91
N TYR A 2 10.20 31.84 -41.93
CA TYR A 2 9.39 31.66 -40.70
C TYR A 2 8.72 30.28 -40.59
N LYS A 3 8.86 29.41 -41.60
CA LYS A 3 8.22 28.09 -41.65
C LYS A 3 8.79 27.07 -40.66
N ASN A 4 9.97 27.34 -40.09
CA ASN A 4 10.62 26.45 -39.12
C ASN A 4 10.41 26.89 -37.66
N LEU A 5 9.82 28.07 -37.41
CA LEU A 5 9.61 28.59 -36.06
C LEU A 5 8.41 27.89 -35.37
N ALA A 6 7.37 27.55 -36.14
CA ALA A 6 6.19 26.84 -35.64
C ALA A 6 6.51 25.38 -35.22
N ALA A 7 7.48 24.74 -35.88
CA ALA A 7 7.91 23.38 -35.55
C ALA A 7 8.69 23.31 -34.23
N ALA A 8 9.40 24.37 -33.86
CA ALA A 8 10.18 24.42 -32.62
C ALA A 8 9.30 24.58 -31.37
N LEU A 9 8.14 25.25 -31.49
CA LEU A 9 7.21 25.43 -30.36
C LEU A 9 6.41 24.17 -30.04
N ALA A 10 6.12 23.34 -31.05
CA ALA A 10 5.38 22.08 -30.87
C ALA A 10 6.18 21.00 -30.11
N ALA A 11 7.52 21.08 -30.11
CA ALA A 11 8.39 20.14 -29.39
C ALA A 11 8.54 20.46 -27.89
N ALA A 12 8.21 21.68 -27.46
CA ALA A 12 8.40 22.12 -26.08
C ALA A 12 7.24 21.75 -25.13
N CYS A 13 6.07 21.35 -25.66
CA CYS A 13 4.88 21.08 -24.86
C CYS A 13 4.74 19.62 -24.37
N PHE A 14 5.69 18.73 -24.71
CA PHE A 14 5.64 17.32 -24.29
C PHE A 14 6.50 16.98 -23.06
N PHE A 15 7.24 17.94 -22.51
CA PHE A 15 7.98 17.76 -21.25
C PHE A 15 7.21 18.38 -20.09
N SER A 16 6.09 17.75 -19.71
CA SER A 16 5.57 17.95 -18.37
C SER A 16 6.61 17.44 -17.37
N PRO A 17 7.01 18.22 -16.35
CA PRO A 17 7.83 17.68 -15.29
C PRO A 17 7.04 16.55 -14.62
N VAL A 18 7.51 15.32 -14.81
CA VAL A 18 7.07 14.20 -13.97
C VAL A 18 7.61 14.51 -12.59
N PHE A 19 6.79 15.15 -11.76
CA PHE A 19 7.06 15.23 -10.34
C PHE A 19 7.18 13.78 -9.85
N ALA A 20 8.39 13.37 -9.50
CA ALA A 20 8.62 12.10 -8.83
C ALA A 20 7.89 12.19 -7.48
N GLN A 21 6.65 11.73 -7.44
CA GLN A 21 5.94 11.49 -6.21
C GLN A 21 6.77 10.43 -5.49
N SER A 22 7.47 10.80 -4.41
CA SER A 22 8.13 9.83 -3.56
C SER A 22 7.03 8.96 -2.98
N SER A 23 6.72 7.85 -3.63
CA SER A 23 5.67 6.93 -3.18
C SER A 23 6.26 6.08 -2.07
N THR A 24 6.40 6.66 -0.87
CA THR A 24 6.57 5.85 0.34
C THR A 24 5.43 4.84 0.35
N PRO A 25 5.72 3.53 0.40
CA PRO A 25 4.68 2.52 0.40
C PRO A 25 3.70 2.77 1.55
N VAL A 26 2.41 2.60 1.29
CA VAL A 26 1.41 2.62 2.35
C VAL A 26 1.65 1.41 3.24
N LYS A 27 1.90 1.65 4.52
CA LYS A 27 1.99 0.58 5.51
C LYS A 27 0.59 0.19 5.96
N ALA A 28 0.28 -1.11 5.87
CA ALA A 28 -1.04 -1.64 6.19
C ALA A 28 -0.92 -2.85 7.13
N ALA A 29 -1.41 -2.72 8.36
CA ALA A 29 -1.39 -3.79 9.34
C ALA A 29 -2.73 -4.54 9.39
N PHE A 30 -2.67 -5.86 9.49
CA PHE A 30 -3.81 -6.76 9.58
C PHE A 30 -3.85 -7.42 10.96
N VAL A 31 -4.96 -7.33 11.67
CA VAL A 31 -5.11 -7.87 13.03
C VAL A 31 -6.12 -9.01 13.01
N TYR A 32 -5.69 -10.21 13.42
CA TYR A 32 -6.51 -11.42 13.38
C TYR A 32 -6.84 -11.91 14.80
N VAL A 33 -8.13 -12.25 15.00
CA VAL A 33 -8.65 -12.72 16.30
C VAL A 33 -8.22 -14.15 16.66
N ALA A 34 -7.85 -14.94 15.66
CA ALA A 34 -7.52 -16.35 15.75
C ALA A 34 -6.16 -16.61 15.07
N PRO A 35 -5.53 -17.77 15.30
CA PRO A 35 -4.26 -18.08 14.64
C PRO A 35 -4.47 -18.29 13.14
N LEU A 36 -3.46 -17.96 12.35
CA LEU A 36 -3.36 -18.33 10.95
C LEU A 36 -3.10 -19.84 10.86
N THR A 37 -4.01 -20.53 10.19
CA THR A 37 -3.94 -21.96 9.91
C THR A 37 -4.04 -22.20 8.40
N GLU A 38 -3.86 -23.46 7.98
CA GLU A 38 -3.93 -23.85 6.56
C GLU A 38 -5.30 -23.61 5.91
N ALA A 39 -6.37 -23.42 6.69
CA ALA A 39 -7.71 -23.14 6.18
C ALA A 39 -8.60 -22.45 7.22
N GLY A 40 -9.56 -21.65 6.75
CA GLY A 40 -10.57 -21.00 7.59
C GLY A 40 -10.66 -19.49 7.36
N TRP A 41 -11.30 -18.78 8.30
CA TRP A 41 -11.55 -17.33 8.19
C TRP A 41 -10.25 -16.52 8.11
N VAL A 42 -9.33 -16.73 9.06
CA VAL A 42 -8.05 -16.01 9.11
C VAL A 42 -7.19 -16.33 7.88
N HIS A 43 -7.19 -17.58 7.42
CA HIS A 43 -6.52 -17.98 6.19
C HIS A 43 -7.02 -17.17 4.99
N GLN A 44 -8.33 -17.05 4.79
CA GLN A 44 -8.89 -16.27 3.68
C GLN A 44 -8.57 -14.78 3.78
N HIS A 45 -8.53 -14.23 5.00
CA HIS A 45 -8.07 -12.85 5.21
C HIS A 45 -6.59 -12.66 4.85
N ASP A 46 -5.73 -13.61 5.21
CA ASP A 46 -4.30 -13.56 4.87
C ASP A 46 -4.04 -13.76 3.37
N GLU A 47 -4.80 -14.63 2.70
CA GLU A 47 -4.79 -14.72 1.24
C GLU A 47 -5.23 -13.39 0.59
N GLY A 48 -6.22 -12.70 1.17
CA GLY A 48 -6.58 -11.34 0.77
C GLY A 48 -5.44 -10.33 0.96
N ARG A 49 -4.74 -10.36 2.09
CA ARG A 49 -3.54 -9.53 2.34
C ARG A 49 -2.45 -9.78 1.29
N LYS A 50 -2.13 -11.05 1.01
CA LYS A 50 -1.15 -11.44 -0.02
C LYS A 50 -1.58 -10.97 -1.41
N ALA A 51 -2.87 -11.06 -1.73
CA ALA A 51 -3.42 -10.56 -2.99
C ALA A 51 -3.25 -9.03 -3.11
N VAL A 52 -3.46 -8.28 -2.02
CA VAL A 52 -3.21 -6.82 -1.97
C VAL A 52 -1.73 -6.51 -2.23
N GLU A 53 -0.80 -7.20 -1.57
CA GLU A 53 0.65 -7.04 -1.82
C GLU A 53 1.01 -7.32 -3.27
N SER A 54 0.48 -8.41 -3.82
CA SER A 54 0.70 -8.82 -5.21
C SER A 54 0.12 -7.84 -6.23
N ALA A 55 -1.05 -7.25 -5.96
CA ALA A 55 -1.70 -6.31 -6.88
C ALA A 55 -1.07 -4.91 -6.84
N LEU A 56 -0.58 -4.49 -5.67
CA LEU A 56 -0.15 -3.11 -5.44
C LEU A 56 1.38 -2.94 -5.38
N LYS A 57 2.17 -4.01 -5.50
CA LYS A 57 3.65 -4.09 -5.60
C LYS A 57 4.40 -2.76 -5.46
N GLY A 58 5.15 -2.63 -4.37
CA GLY A 58 5.98 -1.44 -4.12
C GLY A 58 5.19 -0.19 -3.72
N ARG A 59 3.85 -0.21 -3.78
CA ARG A 59 2.97 0.85 -3.26
C ARG A 59 2.39 0.53 -1.88
N VAL A 60 2.46 -0.72 -1.45
CA VAL A 60 2.02 -1.16 -0.12
C VAL A 60 3.08 -2.04 0.52
N GLN A 61 3.16 -1.96 1.85
CA GLN A 61 3.92 -2.86 2.70
C GLN A 61 2.98 -3.36 3.78
N THR A 62 2.73 -4.67 3.85
CA THR A 62 1.80 -5.19 4.86
C THR A 62 2.51 -5.86 6.03
N SER A 63 1.84 -5.88 7.17
CA SER A 63 2.22 -6.64 8.36
C SER A 63 0.98 -7.29 8.95
N TYR A 64 1.14 -8.29 9.80
CA TYR A 64 0.00 -8.89 10.50
C TYR A 64 0.36 -9.30 11.93
N VAL A 65 -0.67 -9.34 12.79
CA VAL A 65 -0.61 -9.89 14.15
C VAL A 65 -1.82 -10.82 14.32
N GLU A 66 -1.58 -12.03 14.78
CA GLU A 66 -2.62 -13.04 15.02
C GLU A 66 -2.85 -13.29 16.52
N ASN A 67 -3.87 -14.07 16.87
CA ASN A 67 -4.26 -14.37 18.24
C ASN A 67 -4.57 -13.13 19.11
N VAL A 68 -5.12 -12.09 18.49
CA VAL A 68 -5.44 -10.85 19.20
C VAL A 68 -6.86 -10.94 19.76
N ALA A 69 -6.96 -11.03 21.09
CA ALA A 69 -8.26 -11.14 21.74
C ALA A 69 -9.06 -9.85 21.58
N GLU A 70 -10.39 -9.98 21.44
CA GLU A 70 -11.29 -8.83 21.40
C GLU A 70 -11.22 -8.00 22.69
N GLY A 71 -11.64 -6.74 22.60
CA GLY A 71 -11.69 -5.82 23.74
C GLY A 71 -10.34 -5.14 24.00
N PRO A 72 -9.87 -5.05 25.27
CA PRO A 72 -8.70 -4.24 25.62
C PRO A 72 -7.41 -4.64 24.90
N ASP A 73 -7.22 -5.92 24.60
CA ASP A 73 -6.02 -6.40 23.91
C ASP A 73 -5.99 -5.95 22.44
N ALA A 74 -7.11 -6.09 21.72
CA ALA A 74 -7.28 -5.54 20.38
C ALA A 74 -7.04 -4.03 20.34
N GLU A 75 -7.59 -3.26 21.28
CA GLU A 75 -7.37 -1.82 21.34
C GLU A 75 -5.88 -1.49 21.44
N ARG A 76 -5.16 -2.14 22.37
CA ARG A 76 -3.73 -1.93 22.56
C ARG A 76 -2.95 -2.28 21.30
N VAL A 77 -3.17 -3.46 20.71
CA VAL A 77 -2.46 -3.90 19.51
C VAL A 77 -2.70 -2.95 18.33
N ILE A 78 -3.94 -2.53 18.11
CA ILE A 78 -4.29 -1.60 17.02
C ILE A 78 -3.62 -0.23 17.25
N ARG A 79 -3.60 0.28 18.49
CA ARG A 79 -2.90 1.53 18.83
C ARG A 79 -1.39 1.41 18.60
N ASP A 80 -0.78 0.32 19.06
CA ASP A 80 0.66 0.07 18.91
C ASP A 80 1.06 0.02 17.42
N LEU A 81 0.26 -0.64 16.59
CA LEU A 81 0.47 -0.70 15.14
C LEU A 81 0.31 0.68 14.48
N ALA A 82 -0.70 1.45 14.88
CA ALA A 82 -0.89 2.81 14.37
C ALA A 82 0.28 3.75 14.74
N MET A 83 0.86 3.60 15.93
CA MET A 83 2.03 4.38 16.36
C MET A 83 3.32 4.05 15.60
N GLN A 84 3.44 2.85 15.06
CA GLN A 84 4.59 2.44 14.23
C GLN A 84 4.55 3.05 12.81
N GLY A 85 3.39 3.61 12.44
CA GLY A 85 3.10 4.21 11.14
C GLY A 85 3.08 3.20 10.00
#